data_AF-A0A0E0HB63-F1
#
_entry.id   AF-A0A0E0HB63-F1
#
_cell.length_a   1.000
_cell.length_b   1.000
_cell.length_c   1.000
_cell.angle_alpha   90.00
_cell.angle_beta   90.00
_cell.angle_gamma   90.00
#
_symmetry.space_group_name_H-M   'P 1'
#
loop_
_entity.id
_entity.type
_entity.pdbx_description
1 polymer ?
#
loop_
_entity_poly.entity_id
_entity_poly.type
_entity_poly.pdbx_seq_one_letter_code
_entity_poly.pdbx_strand_id
1 'polypeptide(L)'
;MEVSEDHREEICEVVLLRSPEPECAEIERFRDRSRVALTGNNGIKQGGLWYANPIAFFRKDPLPNYGDILRSYNLYDDDSENGD
;
A
#
# COMPACT_ATOMS: atom_id res chain seq x y z
N MET A 1 -8.32 13.85 -1.06
CA MET A 1 -9.67 13.51 -0.54
C MET A 1 -9.92 14.44 0.62
N GLU A 2 -11.04 15.14 0.60
CA GLU A 2 -11.44 16.00 1.72
C GLU A 2 -12.36 15.21 2.64
N VAL A 3 -12.12 15.31 3.95
CA VAL A 3 -12.93 14.67 4.99
C VAL A 3 -13.26 15.75 6.00
N SER A 4 -14.56 16.00 6.20
CA SER A 4 -15.06 17.08 7.04
C SER A 4 -15.31 16.66 8.49
N GLU A 5 -15.36 15.36 8.77
CA GLU A 5 -15.76 14.80 10.05
C GLU A 5 -14.55 14.19 10.80
N ASP A 6 -14.64 14.15 12.13
CA ASP A 6 -13.66 13.48 12.99
C ASP A 6 -14.11 12.03 13.22
N HIS A 7 -13.28 11.08 12.81
CA HIS A 7 -13.59 9.65 12.80
C HIS A 7 -12.83 8.90 13.90
N ARG A 8 -12.85 9.43 15.14
CA ARG A 8 -12.04 8.92 16.25
C ARG A 8 -12.29 7.45 16.62
N GLU A 9 -13.55 7.02 16.54
CA GLU A 9 -13.98 5.67 16.97
C GLU A 9 -14.12 4.69 15.81
N GLU A 10 -13.71 5.10 14.61
CA GLU A 10 -13.87 4.33 13.38
C GLU A 10 -12.54 3.80 12.85
N ILE A 11 -12.61 2.74 12.06
CA ILE A 11 -11.47 2.25 11.30
C ILE A 11 -11.62 2.77 9.87
N CYS A 12 -10.84 3.79 9.51
CA CYS A 12 -10.80 4.33 8.15
C CYS A 12 -9.69 3.66 7.34
N GLU A 13 -10.04 3.14 6.16
CA GLU A 13 -9.11 2.48 5.24
C GLU A 13 -9.21 3.09 3.84
N VAL A 14 -8.06 3.28 3.20
CA VAL A 14 -7.95 3.51 1.76
C VAL A 14 -7.76 2.15 1.10
N VAL A 15 -8.56 1.85 0.08
CA VAL A 15 -8.56 0.55 -0.60
C VAL A 15 -8.36 0.69 -2.11
N LEU A 16 -7.72 -0.29 -2.73
CA LEU A 16 -7.61 -0.39 -4.18
C LEU A 16 -8.99 -0.69 -4.80
N LEU A 17 -9.36 0.07 -5.84
CA LEU A 17 -10.61 -0.15 -6.59
C LEU A 17 -10.34 -0.66 -8.01
N ARG A 18 -9.50 0.06 -8.76
CA ARG A 18 -9.17 -0.31 -10.14
C ARG A 18 -7.86 0.33 -10.57
N SER A 19 -7.04 -0.41 -11.30
CA SER A 19 -5.88 0.13 -11.99
C SER A 19 -6.27 0.69 -13.36
N PRO A 20 -5.68 1.81 -13.80
CA PRO A 20 -5.77 2.23 -15.20
C PRO A 20 -4.92 1.35 -16.14
N GLU A 21 -3.95 0.59 -15.61
CA GLU A 21 -3.01 -0.23 -16.38
C GLU A 21 -3.40 -1.71 -16.31
N PRO A 22 -3.83 -2.34 -17.42
CA PRO A 22 -4.31 -3.73 -17.41
C PRO A 22 -3.27 -4.76 -16.95
N GLU A 23 -1.99 -4.56 -17.29
CA GLU A 23 -0.90 -5.47 -16.91
C GLU A 23 -0.48 -5.33 -15.44
N CYS A 24 -0.96 -4.27 -14.76
CA CYS A 24 -0.66 -3.95 -13.37
C CYS A 24 -1.97 -3.66 -12.62
N ALA A 25 -2.86 -4.67 -12.58
CA ALA A 25 -4.21 -4.54 -12.04
C ALA A 25 -4.56 -5.60 -10.99
N GLU A 26 -3.65 -6.51 -10.68
CA GLU A 26 -3.92 -7.57 -9.71
C GLU A 26 -3.97 -6.99 -8.30
N ILE A 27 -4.95 -7.44 -7.51
CA ILE A 27 -5.13 -7.01 -6.12
C ILE A 27 -4.69 -8.17 -5.24
N GLU A 28 -3.51 -8.03 -4.63
CA GLU A 28 -3.02 -9.01 -3.66
C GLU A 28 -3.81 -8.89 -2.35
N ARG A 29 -4.26 -10.03 -1.85
CA ARG A 29 -5.01 -10.12 -0.60
C ARG A 29 -4.10 -9.62 0.53
N PHE A 30 -4.65 -8.77 1.40
CA PHE A 30 -3.95 -8.15 2.55
C PHE A 30 -2.96 -7.02 2.22
N ARG A 31 -2.62 -6.76 0.94
CA ARG A 31 -1.81 -5.59 0.52
C ARG A 31 -2.63 -4.54 -0.24
N ASP A 32 -3.95 -4.72 -0.25
CA ASP A 32 -4.94 -3.91 -0.96
C ASP A 32 -5.41 -2.65 -0.21
N ARG A 33 -4.95 -2.47 1.04
CA ARG A 33 -5.48 -1.46 1.94
C ARG A 33 -4.43 -0.77 2.81
N SER A 34 -4.68 0.48 3.14
CA SER A 34 -3.93 1.24 4.15
C SER A 34 -4.88 1.89 5.14
N ARG A 35 -4.60 1.73 6.43
CA ARG A 35 -5.31 2.44 7.51
C ARG A 35 -4.85 3.88 7.63
N VAL A 36 -5.78 4.78 7.94
CA VAL A 36 -5.50 6.19 8.21
C VAL A 36 -6.26 6.62 9.45
N ALA A 37 -5.59 7.28 10.39
CA ALA A 37 -6.23 7.82 11.58
C ALA A 37 -6.83 9.20 11.27
N LEU A 38 -8.09 9.25 10.89
CA LEU A 38 -8.80 10.49 10.58
C LEU A 38 -9.36 11.14 11.85
N THR A 39 -8.48 11.48 12.79
CA THR A 39 -8.87 12.23 13.99
C THR A 39 -7.80 13.24 14.41
N GLY A 40 -8.25 14.41 14.87
CA GLY A 40 -7.38 15.40 15.50
C GLY A 40 -7.04 15.07 16.95
N ASN A 41 -7.70 14.07 17.55
CA ASN A 41 -7.61 13.75 18.98
C ASN A 41 -6.71 12.53 19.26
N ASN A 42 -5.53 12.51 18.63
CA ASN A 42 -4.53 11.45 18.78
C ASN A 42 -3.17 11.96 19.28
N GLY A 43 -3.11 13.21 19.75
CA GLY A 43 -1.87 13.82 20.26
C GLY A 43 -0.83 14.16 19.18
N ILE A 44 -1.13 13.93 17.90
CA ILE A 44 -0.27 14.29 16.78
C ILE A 44 -0.65 15.69 16.32
N LYS A 45 0.33 16.60 16.28
CA LYS A 45 0.14 17.95 15.73
C LYS A 45 0.22 17.92 14.21
N GLN A 46 -0.71 17.24 13.55
CA GLN A 46 -0.82 17.25 12.09
C GLN A 46 -1.94 18.20 11.68
N GLY A 47 -1.61 19.17 10.80
CA GLY A 47 -2.50 20.27 10.40
C GLY A 47 -3.55 19.86 9.37
N GLY A 48 -4.36 18.84 9.66
CA GLY A 48 -5.48 18.41 8.81
C GLY A 48 -5.11 17.62 7.55
N LEU A 49 -3.83 17.26 7.37
CA LEU A 49 -3.37 16.42 6.27
C LEU A 49 -2.77 15.11 6.82
N TRP A 50 -3.36 13.99 6.42
CA TRP A 50 -2.92 12.65 6.77
C TRP A 50 -2.41 11.91 5.53
N TYR A 51 -1.30 11.21 5.68
CA TYR A 51 -0.74 10.39 4.61
C TYR A 51 -1.07 8.92 4.87
N ALA A 52 -1.65 8.25 3.88
CA ALA A 52 -1.77 6.80 3.88
C ALA A 52 -0.43 6.17 3.49
N ASN A 53 -0.17 4.95 3.95
CA ASN A 53 0.91 4.16 3.40
C ASN A 53 0.60 3.85 1.92
N PRO A 54 1.62 3.81 1.06
CA PRO A 54 1.42 3.41 -0.33
C PRO A 54 0.81 2.00 -0.42
N ILE A 55 -0.18 1.86 -1.29
CA ILE A 55 -0.78 0.59 -1.71
C ILE A 55 -0.56 0.44 -3.22
N ALA A 56 -0.46 -0.78 -3.71
CA ALA A 56 -0.08 -1.04 -5.09
C ALA A 56 -0.85 -2.21 -5.70
N PHE A 57 -1.16 -2.10 -6.98
CA PHE A 57 -1.55 -3.25 -7.79
C PHE A 57 -0.32 -4.07 -8.12
N PHE A 58 -0.51 -5.38 -8.17
CA PHE A 58 0.51 -6.33 -8.59
C PHE A 58 0.50 -6.44 -10.11
N ARG A 59 1.71 -6.62 -10.65
CA ARG A 59 1.91 -6.87 -12.07
C ARG A 59 1.79 -8.36 -12.29
N LYS A 60 1.19 -8.74 -13.42
CA LYS A 60 0.98 -10.15 -13.78
C LYS A 60 2.28 -10.94 -13.89
N ASP A 61 3.33 -10.31 -14.40
CA ASP A 61 4.65 -10.92 -14.55
C ASP A 61 5.68 -10.24 -13.63
N PRO A 62 6.70 -10.94 -13.12
CA PRO A 62 7.80 -10.36 -12.36
C PRO A 62 8.79 -9.59 -13.25
N LEU A 63 9.36 -8.50 -12.73
CA LEU A 63 10.29 -7.67 -13.51
C LEU A 63 11.61 -8.41 -13.73
N PRO A 64 12.29 -8.25 -14.88
CA PRO A 64 13.55 -8.94 -15.16
C PRO A 64 14.65 -8.70 -14.11
N ASN A 65 14.61 -7.54 -13.45
CA ASN A 65 15.58 -7.12 -12.44
C ASN A 65 15.09 -7.31 -10.99
N TYR A 66 13.98 -8.02 -10.76
CA TYR A 66 13.43 -8.24 -9.41
C TYR A 66 14.45 -8.88 -8.46
N GLY A 67 15.15 -9.92 -8.91
CA GLY A 67 16.18 -10.60 -8.12
C GLY A 67 17.34 -9.68 -7.73
N ASP A 68 17.74 -8.76 -8.61
CA ASP A 68 18.81 -7.80 -8.32
C ASP A 68 18.37 -6.77 -7.26
N ILE A 69 17.11 -6.36 -7.29
CA ILE A 69 16.53 -5.47 -6.26
C ILE A 69 16.55 -6.18 -4.92
N LEU A 70 16.04 -7.42 -4.82
CA LEU A 70 16.04 -8.16 -3.56
C LEU A 70 17.46 -8.38 -3.01
N ARG A 71 18.43 -8.70 -3.88
CA ARG A 71 19.84 -8.81 -3.49
C ARG A 71 20.38 -7.52 -2.90
N SER A 72 20.02 -6.36 -3.46
CA SER A 72 20.46 -5.06 -2.93
C SER A 72 19.95 -4.76 -1.52
N TYR A 73 18.79 -5.33 -1.14
CA TYR A 73 18.24 -5.23 0.21
C TYR A 73 18.63 -6.40 1.13
N ASN A 74 19.45 -7.34 0.65
CA ASN A 74 19.80 -8.57 1.36
C ASN A 74 18.56 -9.40 1.76
N LEU A 75 17.58 -9.46 0.86
CA LEU A 75 16.32 -10.20 0.99
C LEU A 75 16.20 -11.34 -0.04
N TYR A 76 17.30 -11.70 -0.70
CA TYR A 76 17.29 -12.72 -1.75
C TYR A 76 17.57 -14.10 -1.16
N ASP A 77 16.55 -14.95 -1.16
CA ASP A 77 16.59 -16.36 -0.74
C ASP A 77 16.17 -17.29 -1.91
N ASP A 78 16.40 -18.60 -1.82
CA ASP A 78 16.15 -19.56 -2.93
C ASP A 78 14.67 -19.58 -3.41
N ASP A 79 13.71 -19.26 -2.54
CA ASP A 79 12.28 -19.14 -2.89
C ASP A 79 11.99 -17.90 -3.77
N SER A 80 12.92 -16.94 -3.82
CA SER A 80 12.79 -15.67 -4.55
C SER A 80 12.94 -15.81 -6.07
N GLU A 81 13.37 -16.98 -6.57
CA GLU A 81 13.46 -17.25 -8.01
C GLU A 81 12.08 -17.39 -8.68
N ASN A 82 11.03 -17.69 -7.90
CA ASN A 82 9.71 -18.03 -8.45
C ASN A 82 8.70 -16.87 -8.42
N GLY A 83 9.07 -15.70 -7.90
CA GLY A 83 8.25 -14.48 -8.00
C GLY A 83 6.93 -14.52 -7.24
N ASP A 84 6.82 -15.33 -6.19
CA ASP A 84 5.66 -15.38 -5.27
C ASP A 84 5.72 -14.23 -4.23
#